data_AF-A0AAQ3KRW6-F1
#
_entry.id   AF-A0AAQ3KRW6-F1
#
_cell.length_a   1.000
_cell.length_b   1.000
_cell.length_c   1.000
_cell.angle_alpha   90.00
_cell.angle_beta   90.00
_cell.angle_gamma   90.00
#
_symmetry.space_group_name_H-M   'P 1'
#
loop_
_entity.id
_entity.type
_entity.pdbx_description
1 polymer ?
#
loop_
_entity_poly.entity_id
_entity_poly.type
_entity_poly.pdbx_seq_one_letter_code
_entity_poly.pdbx_strand_id
1 'polypeptide(L)'
;MANWEGASESDLKTAGAELLPTGRCGLRLKGWHIESTKRHILGSLARQEFEEKLGTSHLPERVFGDSSLFILHLETDIKLHFNAFDALKGWIQEALPPVEVPAAAKWKFRSKPSQQCILDYDYTFTTPYCGSETLEPETNRTIPKDDCCGLHWEECDE
;
A
#
# COMPACT_ATOMS: atom_id res chain seq x y z
N MET A 1 19.36 10.86 -12.44
CA MET A 1 18.68 9.60 -12.08
C MET A 1 19.77 8.64 -11.63
N ALA A 2 19.83 8.27 -10.35
CA ALA A 2 20.81 7.30 -9.89
C ALA A 2 20.39 5.92 -10.45
N ASN A 3 21.25 5.33 -11.28
CA ASN A 3 21.13 3.92 -11.64
C ASN A 3 21.43 3.11 -10.38
N TRP A 4 20.39 2.57 -9.75
CA TRP A 4 20.55 1.47 -8.81
C TRP A 4 20.96 0.24 -9.61
N GLU A 5 22.27 0.02 -9.73
CA GLU A 5 22.83 -1.28 -10.07
C GLU A 5 22.51 -2.18 -8.86
N GLY A 6 21.47 -3.01 -8.97
CA GLY A 6 21.04 -3.84 -7.85
C GLY A 6 22.16 -4.69 -7.26
N ALA A 7 21.93 -5.23 -6.05
CA ALA A 7 22.86 -6.13 -5.39
C ALA A 7 23.31 -7.25 -6.35
N SER A 8 24.61 -7.52 -6.38
CA SER A 8 25.15 -8.57 -7.24
C SER A 8 24.64 -9.94 -6.77
N GLU A 9 24.59 -10.91 -7.68
CA GLU A 9 24.17 -12.27 -7.32
C GLU A 9 25.05 -12.87 -6.20
N SER A 10 26.32 -12.48 -6.13
CA SER A 10 27.23 -12.85 -5.03
C SER A 10 26.83 -12.24 -3.69
N ASP A 11 26.37 -11.00 -3.66
CA ASP A 11 25.94 -10.34 -2.41
C ASP A 11 24.67 -10.99 -1.88
N LEU A 12 23.74 -11.31 -2.78
CA LEU A 12 22.49 -12.01 -2.45
C LEU A 12 22.78 -13.39 -1.88
N LYS A 13 23.66 -14.18 -2.51
CA LYS A 13 24.07 -15.49 -2.00
C LYS A 13 24.74 -15.40 -0.64
N THR A 14 25.59 -14.40 -0.42
CA THR A 14 26.25 -14.18 0.88
C THR A 14 25.24 -13.88 1.99
N ALA A 15 24.17 -13.17 1.67
CA ALA A 15 23.06 -12.89 2.60
C ALA A 15 22.11 -14.10 2.80
N GLY A 16 22.28 -15.19 2.05
CA GLY A 16 21.34 -16.32 2.04
C GLY A 16 20.04 -16.02 1.28
N ALA A 17 20.09 -15.07 0.35
CA ALA A 17 18.98 -14.73 -0.54
C ALA A 17 19.09 -15.47 -1.89
N GLU A 18 17.95 -15.88 -2.42
CA GLU A 18 17.80 -16.49 -3.74
C GLU A 18 16.89 -15.63 -4.62
N LEU A 19 17.33 -15.31 -5.85
CA LEU A 19 16.48 -14.60 -6.80
C LEU A 19 15.30 -15.48 -7.25
N LEU A 20 14.17 -14.85 -7.53
CA LEU A 20 13.03 -15.55 -8.12
C LEU A 20 13.30 -15.95 -9.59
N PRO A 21 12.56 -16.93 -10.12
CA PRO A 21 12.68 -17.35 -11.52
C PRO A 21 12.52 -16.20 -12.53
N THR A 22 13.04 -16.40 -13.73
CA THR A 22 13.10 -15.38 -14.79
C THR A 22 11.75 -14.74 -15.06
N GLY A 23 11.73 -13.40 -15.10
CA GLY A 23 10.54 -12.58 -15.36
C GLY A 23 9.81 -12.08 -14.12
N ARG A 24 10.16 -12.55 -12.92
CA ARG A 24 9.66 -12.01 -11.64
C ARG A 24 10.68 -11.07 -11.02
N CYS A 25 10.21 -10.03 -10.34
CA CYS A 25 11.07 -9.06 -9.67
C CYS A 25 11.00 -9.25 -8.16
N GLY A 26 11.88 -10.10 -7.63
CA GLY A 26 11.87 -10.42 -6.20
C GLY A 26 12.93 -11.44 -5.81
N LEU A 27 12.89 -11.82 -4.54
CA LEU A 27 13.83 -12.77 -3.93
C LEU A 27 13.15 -13.59 -2.83
N ARG A 28 13.83 -14.65 -2.42
CA ARG A 28 13.56 -15.41 -1.21
C ARG A 28 14.71 -15.20 -0.23
N LEU A 29 14.41 -15.01 1.04
CA LEU A 29 15.41 -14.81 2.08
C LEU A 29 14.86 -15.36 3.39
N LYS A 30 15.54 -16.35 3.99
CA LYS A 30 15.25 -16.88 5.33
C LYS A 30 13.74 -17.17 5.57
N GLY A 31 13.12 -17.95 4.68
CA GLY A 31 11.69 -18.30 4.79
C GLY A 31 10.72 -17.25 4.24
N TRP A 32 11.18 -16.04 3.91
CA TRP A 32 10.37 -15.00 3.29
C TRP A 32 10.48 -15.04 1.76
N HIS A 33 9.36 -14.85 1.10
CA HIS A 33 9.25 -14.61 -0.34
C HIS A 33 8.77 -13.17 -0.55
N ILE A 34 9.62 -12.35 -1.15
CA ILE A 34 9.38 -10.93 -1.39
C ILE A 34 9.35 -10.71 -2.90
N GLU A 35 8.27 -10.12 -3.41
CA GLU A 35 8.16 -9.79 -4.83
C GLU A 35 7.43 -8.48 -5.05
N SER A 36 7.93 -7.73 -6.01
CA SER A 36 7.34 -6.51 -6.50
C SER A 36 6.84 -6.68 -7.93
N THR A 37 5.68 -6.12 -8.21
CA THR A 37 5.14 -5.98 -9.56
C THR A 37 5.09 -4.50 -9.90
N LYS A 38 5.80 -4.11 -10.97
CA LYS A 38 5.80 -2.74 -11.48
C LYS A 38 5.01 -2.69 -12.76
N ARG A 39 3.97 -1.86 -12.80
CA ARG A 39 3.08 -1.67 -13.95
C ARG A 39 2.98 -0.19 -14.31
N HIS A 40 2.32 0.08 -15.42
CA HIS A 40 2.07 1.44 -15.87
C HIS A 40 0.98 2.10 -15.02
N ILE A 41 0.85 3.43 -15.17
CA ILE A 41 -0.26 4.19 -14.60
C ILE A 41 -1.57 3.69 -15.22
N LEU A 42 -2.64 3.63 -14.44
CA LEU A 42 -3.96 3.20 -14.92
C LEU A 42 -4.37 3.97 -16.18
N GLY A 43 -4.84 3.22 -17.19
CA GLY A 43 -5.56 3.79 -18.32
C GLY A 43 -6.97 4.25 -17.94
N SER A 44 -7.64 4.99 -18.83
CA SER A 44 -8.93 5.61 -18.54
C SER A 44 -10.01 4.63 -18.07
N LEU A 45 -10.09 3.45 -18.69
CA LEU A 45 -11.09 2.44 -18.32
C LEU A 45 -10.86 1.89 -16.89
N ALA A 46 -9.62 1.47 -16.60
CA ALA A 46 -9.26 0.96 -15.28
C ALA A 46 -9.37 2.05 -14.19
N ARG A 47 -9.10 3.31 -14.54
CA ARG A 47 -9.34 4.44 -13.66
C ARG A 47 -10.83 4.60 -13.34
N GLN A 48 -11.70 4.56 -14.34
CA GLN A 48 -13.15 4.63 -14.14
C GLN A 48 -13.65 3.48 -13.25
N GLU A 49 -13.15 2.27 -13.45
CA GLU A 49 -13.48 1.14 -12.57
C GLU A 49 -13.04 1.38 -11.11
N PHE A 50 -11.88 2.00 -10.90
CA PHE A 50 -11.44 2.39 -9.56
C PHE A 50 -12.39 3.42 -8.95
N GLU A 51 -12.77 4.45 -9.71
CA GLU A 51 -13.70 5.49 -9.27
C GLU A 51 -15.06 4.89 -8.87
N GLU A 52 -15.60 3.99 -9.67
CA GLU A 52 -16.85 3.26 -9.40
C GLU A 52 -16.74 2.38 -8.16
N LYS A 53 -15.67 1.58 -8.03
CA LYS A 53 -15.46 0.67 -6.89
C LYS A 53 -15.22 1.41 -5.57
N LEU A 54 -14.56 2.56 -5.63
CA LEU A 54 -14.23 3.38 -4.47
C LEU A 54 -15.33 4.39 -4.13
N GLY A 55 -16.28 4.64 -5.04
CA GLY A 55 -17.36 5.59 -4.85
C GLY A 55 -16.90 7.05 -4.86
N THR A 56 -15.82 7.37 -5.57
CA THR A 56 -15.25 8.72 -5.66
C THR A 56 -14.79 9.03 -7.08
N SER A 57 -14.97 10.26 -7.54
CA SER A 57 -14.39 10.76 -8.80
C SER A 57 -13.00 11.37 -8.60
N HIS A 58 -12.51 11.42 -7.36
CA HIS A 58 -11.26 12.04 -6.98
C HIS A 58 -10.20 10.96 -6.73
N LEU A 59 -9.37 10.69 -7.74
CA LEU A 59 -8.18 9.84 -7.60
C LEU A 59 -6.92 10.64 -7.93
N PRO A 60 -5.74 10.24 -7.40
CA PRO A 60 -4.46 10.85 -7.77
C PRO A 60 -4.28 10.90 -9.29
N GLU A 61 -3.54 11.88 -9.81
CA GLU A 61 -3.24 11.95 -11.24
C GLU A 61 -2.55 10.67 -11.74
N ARG A 62 -1.65 10.11 -10.91
CA ARG A 62 -0.88 8.91 -11.23
C ARG A 62 -1.22 7.80 -10.25
N VAL A 63 -2.12 6.91 -10.66
CA VAL A 63 -2.46 5.70 -9.90
C VAL A 63 -1.77 4.51 -10.54
N PHE A 64 -0.91 3.84 -9.79
CA PHE A 64 -0.27 2.58 -10.20
C PHE A 64 -1.09 1.39 -9.69
N GLY A 65 -2.33 1.27 -10.18
CA GLY A 65 -3.32 0.32 -9.65
C GLY A 65 -2.89 -1.15 -9.72
N ASP A 66 -2.17 -1.51 -10.78
CA ASP A 66 -1.68 -2.89 -10.99
C ASP A 66 -0.27 -3.13 -10.43
N SER A 67 0.34 -2.10 -9.80
CA SER A 67 1.62 -2.26 -9.13
C SER A 67 1.41 -2.68 -7.68
N SER A 68 2.26 -3.58 -7.20
CA SER A 68 2.17 -4.07 -5.84
C SER A 68 3.52 -4.56 -5.31
N LEU A 69 3.60 -4.66 -3.99
CA LEU A 69 4.63 -5.40 -3.27
C LEU A 69 3.92 -6.45 -2.44
N PHE A 70 4.39 -7.70 -2.49
CA PHE A 70 3.94 -8.71 -1.55
C PHE A 70 5.12 -9.35 -0.83
N ILE A 71 4.87 -9.70 0.42
CA ILE A 71 5.81 -10.34 1.34
C ILE A 71 5.06 -11.52 1.95
N LEU A 72 5.55 -12.73 1.73
CA LEU A 72 4.94 -13.97 2.20
C LEU A 72 5.93 -14.72 3.07
N HIS A 73 5.55 -15.05 4.30
CA HIS A 73 6.30 -16.01 5.11
C HIS A 73 5.86 -17.43 4.73
N LEU A 74 6.77 -18.22 4.17
CA LEU A 74 6.47 -19.51 3.56
C LEU A 74 6.05 -20.60 4.56
N GLU A 75 6.40 -20.46 5.84
CA GLU A 75 6.10 -21.49 6.84
C GLU A 75 4.75 -21.27 7.55
N THR A 76 4.33 -20.02 7.67
CA THR A 76 3.11 -19.63 8.38
C THR A 76 2.02 -19.10 7.46
N ASP A 77 2.32 -18.96 6.17
CA ASP A 77 1.47 -18.36 5.13
C ASP A 77 0.95 -16.96 5.47
N ILE A 78 1.68 -16.24 6.35
CA ILE A 78 1.41 -14.83 6.64
C ILE A 78 1.80 -14.02 5.41
N LYS A 79 0.82 -13.32 4.84
CA LYS A 79 1.01 -12.49 3.65
C LYS A 79 0.71 -11.03 3.96
N LEU A 80 1.69 -10.18 3.69
CA LEU A 80 1.54 -8.73 3.63
C LEU A 80 1.53 -8.29 2.17
N HIS A 81 0.56 -7.46 1.80
CA HIS A 81 0.39 -6.96 0.45
C HIS A 81 0.22 -5.45 0.47
N PHE A 82 0.93 -4.74 -0.39
CA PHE A 82 0.86 -3.30 -0.53
C PHE A 82 0.43 -2.95 -1.95
N ASN A 83 -0.70 -2.24 -2.07
CA ASN A 83 -1.24 -1.82 -3.36
C ASN A 83 -1.97 -0.47 -3.24
N ALA A 84 -2.14 0.20 -4.37
CA ALA A 84 -2.76 1.52 -4.42
C ALA A 84 -4.26 1.50 -4.11
N PHE A 85 -4.98 0.42 -4.47
CA PHE A 85 -6.43 0.35 -4.29
C PHE A 85 -6.81 0.34 -2.80
N ASP A 86 -6.16 -0.52 -2.01
CA ASP A 86 -6.41 -0.61 -0.57
C ASP A 86 -5.96 0.67 0.15
N ALA A 87 -4.86 1.28 -0.31
CA ALA A 87 -4.41 2.58 0.19
C ALA A 87 -5.48 3.68 -0.04
N LEU A 88 -6.06 3.74 -1.25
CA LEU A 88 -7.12 4.68 -1.58
C LEU A 88 -8.40 4.41 -0.78
N LYS A 89 -8.73 3.14 -0.54
CA LYS A 89 -9.83 2.76 0.32
C LYS A 89 -9.64 3.26 1.76
N GLY A 90 -8.43 3.13 2.30
CA GLY A 90 -8.06 3.67 3.62
C GLY A 90 -8.18 5.20 3.68
N TRP A 91 -7.76 5.91 2.63
CA TRP A 91 -7.92 7.37 2.53
C TRP A 91 -9.41 7.78 2.56
N ILE A 92 -10.27 7.09 1.82
CA ILE A 92 -11.72 7.38 1.81
C ILE A 92 -12.35 7.15 3.19
N GLN A 93 -11.92 6.10 3.90
CA GLN A 93 -12.40 5.78 5.24
C GLN A 93 -11.96 6.79 6.30
N GLU A 94 -10.73 7.30 6.19
CA GLU A 94 -10.21 8.33 7.10
C GLU A 94 -11.04 9.62 7.02
N ALA A 95 -11.57 9.94 5.83
CA ALA A 95 -12.50 11.05 5.60
C ALA A 95 -12.04 12.38 6.22
N LEU A 96 -10.73 12.67 6.11
CA LEU A 96 -10.14 13.89 6.68
C LEU A 96 -10.88 15.14 6.20
N PRO A 97 -11.10 16.13 7.07
CA PRO A 97 -11.72 17.38 6.66
C PRO A 97 -10.85 18.07 5.61
N PRO A 98 -11.45 18.82 4.65
CA PRO A 98 -10.70 19.59 3.67
C PRO A 98 -9.62 20.46 4.33
N VAL A 99 -8.38 20.37 3.83
CA VAL A 99 -7.25 21.11 4.39
C VAL A 99 -7.54 22.61 4.37
N GLU A 100 -7.64 23.21 5.56
CA GLU A 100 -7.81 24.64 5.71
C GLU A 100 -6.44 25.33 5.72
N VAL A 101 -6.15 26.11 4.68
CA VAL A 101 -4.96 26.96 4.67
C VAL A 101 -5.20 28.22 5.52
N PRO A 102 -4.41 28.49 6.57
CA PRO A 102 -4.61 29.65 7.43
C PRO A 102 -4.59 30.99 6.67
N ALA A 103 -3.83 31.06 5.58
CA ALA A 103 -3.80 32.23 4.70
C ALA A 103 -5.15 32.52 4.01
N ALA A 104 -5.98 31.51 3.74
CA ALA A 104 -7.30 31.68 3.13
C ALA A 104 -8.36 32.18 4.12
N ALA A 105 -8.14 32.09 5.43
CA ALA A 105 -9.10 32.56 6.44
C ALA A 105 -9.46 34.04 6.23
N LYS A 106 -8.49 34.87 5.86
CA LYS A 106 -8.68 36.30 5.56
C LYS A 106 -9.56 36.54 4.33
N TRP A 107 -9.53 35.63 3.36
CA TRP A 107 -10.34 35.70 2.13
C TRP A 107 -11.73 35.09 2.33
N LYS A 108 -11.86 33.99 3.09
CA LYS A 108 -13.15 33.38 3.50
C LYS A 108 -14.05 34.38 4.22
N PHE A 109 -13.49 35.23 5.09
CA PHE A 109 -14.28 36.24 5.81
C PHE A 109 -14.90 37.33 4.91
N ARG A 110 -14.30 37.59 3.74
CA ARG A 110 -14.74 38.64 2.81
C ARG A 110 -15.66 38.12 1.71
N SER A 111 -15.83 36.80 1.56
CA SER A 111 -16.70 36.20 0.55
C SER A 111 -18.08 35.86 1.11
N LYS A 112 -19.11 35.98 0.28
CA LYS A 112 -20.47 35.53 0.65
C LYS A 112 -20.47 33.99 0.70
N PRO A 113 -21.12 33.35 1.69
CA PRO A 113 -21.20 31.88 1.79
C PRO A 113 -21.70 31.22 0.50
N SER A 114 -22.63 31.87 -0.22
CA SER A 114 -23.18 31.39 -1.49
C SER A 114 -22.20 31.38 -2.68
N GLN A 115 -21.03 32.00 -2.53
CA GLN A 115 -19.98 32.05 -3.56
C GLN A 115 -18.79 31.16 -3.22
N GLN A 116 -18.82 30.46 -2.09
CA GLN A 116 -17.75 29.56 -1.67
C GLN A 116 -17.98 28.19 -2.32
N CYS A 117 -17.06 27.78 -3.21
CA CYS A 117 -16.98 26.39 -3.66
C CYS A 117 -16.21 25.61 -2.60
N ILE A 118 -16.92 24.90 -1.73
CA ILE A 118 -16.30 23.99 -0.77
C ILE A 118 -16.12 22.67 -1.50
N LEU A 119 -14.87 22.31 -1.76
CA LEU A 119 -14.52 20.98 -2.23
C LEU A 119 -14.65 20.04 -1.04
N ASP A 120 -15.30 18.92 -1.25
CA ASP A 120 -15.44 17.79 -0.34
C ASP A 120 -14.16 16.93 -0.27
N TYR A 121 -13.07 17.40 -0.87
CA TYR A 121 -11.80 16.71 -0.96
C TYR A 121 -10.59 17.63 -0.71
N ASP A 122 -9.57 17.10 -0.03
CA ASP A 122 -8.42 17.84 0.52
C ASP A 122 -7.15 17.80 -0.35
N TYR A 123 -7.15 17.06 -1.47
CA TYR A 123 -6.02 16.86 -2.40
C TYR A 123 -4.77 16.18 -1.81
N THR A 124 -4.80 15.72 -0.55
CA THR A 124 -3.62 15.13 0.07
C THR A 124 -3.49 13.63 -0.17
N PHE A 125 -4.61 12.94 -0.45
CA PHE A 125 -4.69 11.47 -0.52
C PHE A 125 -4.03 10.79 0.70
N THR A 126 -4.03 11.46 1.87
CA THR A 126 -3.44 10.93 3.09
C THR A 126 -4.20 9.69 3.53
N THR A 127 -3.48 8.58 3.71
CA THR A 127 -4.06 7.29 4.07
C THR A 127 -3.36 6.72 5.30
N PRO A 128 -4.11 6.15 6.27
CA PRO A 128 -3.54 5.39 7.37
C PRO A 128 -3.10 3.97 6.94
N TYR A 129 -3.19 3.64 5.65
CA TYR A 129 -2.90 2.31 5.14
C TYR A 129 -1.45 1.86 5.42
N CYS A 130 -1.30 0.77 6.17
CA CYS A 130 -0.02 0.16 6.52
C CYS A 130 0.24 -1.19 5.82
N GLY A 131 -0.52 -1.50 4.77
CA GLY A 131 -0.51 -2.81 4.12
C GLY A 131 -1.77 -3.62 4.43
N SER A 132 -2.06 -4.58 3.56
CA SER A 132 -3.16 -5.53 3.69
C SER A 132 -2.60 -6.87 4.14
N GLU A 133 -3.10 -7.39 5.26
CA GLU A 133 -2.76 -8.71 5.75
C GLU A 133 -3.73 -9.77 5.22
N THR A 134 -3.23 -10.94 4.88
CA THR A 134 -4.05 -12.12 4.60
C THR A 134 -3.39 -13.33 5.24
N LEU A 135 -4.15 -14.02 6.09
CA LEU A 135 -3.85 -15.37 6.53
C LEU A 135 -4.61 -16.30 5.58
N GLU A 136 -3.93 -17.08 4.75
CA GLU A 136 -4.63 -18.18 4.09
C GLU A 136 -4.94 -19.24 5.15
N PRO A 137 -6.23 -19.57 5.42
CA PRO A 137 -6.55 -20.57 6.40
C PRO A 137 -6.15 -21.94 5.84
N GLU A 138 -5.09 -22.52 6.40
CA GLU A 138 -4.73 -23.93 6.26
C GLU A 138 -5.98 -24.80 6.50
N THR A 139 -6.61 -25.31 5.43
CA THR A 139 -7.56 -26.41 5.56
C THR A 139 -6.79 -27.61 6.10
N ASN A 140 -7.05 -27.94 7.37
CA ASN A 140 -6.44 -28.99 8.22
C ASN A 140 -5.16 -28.63 8.97
N ARG A 141 -5.26 -27.75 9.98
CA ARG A 141 -4.53 -27.97 11.23
C ARG A 141 -5.49 -27.88 12.42
N THR A 142 -5.58 -28.96 13.17
CA THR A 142 -6.36 -29.06 14.41
C THR A 142 -5.81 -28.05 15.41
N ILE A 143 -6.60 -27.04 15.73
CA ILE A 143 -6.30 -26.01 16.74
C ILE A 143 -6.36 -26.64 18.13
N PRO A 144 -5.30 -26.60 18.97
CA PRO A 144 -5.48 -26.48 20.41
C PRO A 144 -5.91 -25.03 20.68
N LYS A 145 -7.06 -24.87 21.32
CA LYS A 145 -7.56 -23.57 21.79
C LYS A 145 -6.54 -22.92 22.73
N ASP A 146 -6.60 -21.58 22.74
CA ASP A 146 -5.96 -20.64 23.66
C ASP A 146 -4.53 -20.24 23.28
N ASP A 147 -4.40 -19.14 22.52
CA ASP A 147 -3.91 -17.88 23.08
C ASP A 147 -4.00 -16.76 22.02
N CYS A 148 -4.28 -15.53 22.44
CA CYS A 148 -4.13 -14.35 21.59
C CYS A 148 -2.63 -14.19 21.29
N CYS A 149 -2.17 -14.68 20.14
CA CYS A 149 -0.79 -14.46 19.68
C CYS A 149 -0.58 -12.97 19.39
N GLY A 150 -0.21 -12.21 20.43
CA GLY A 150 0.47 -10.95 20.27
C GLY A 150 1.74 -11.21 19.49
N LEU A 151 1.85 -10.63 18.30
CA LEU A 151 3.08 -10.63 17.52
C LEU A 151 4.16 -9.97 18.37
N HIS A 152 5.08 -10.78 18.90
CA HIS A 152 6.24 -10.31 19.65
C HIS A 152 7.29 -9.85 18.65
N TRP A 153 7.37 -8.54 18.46
CA TRP A 153 8.45 -7.92 17.70
C TRP A 153 9.71 -7.92 18.55
N GLU A 154 10.73 -8.68 18.14
CA GLU A 154 12.07 -8.53 18.69
C GLU A 154 12.76 -7.37 17.97
N GLU A 155 13.20 -6.38 18.74
CA GLU A 155 14.11 -5.34 18.24
C GLU A 155 15.45 -6.02 17.92
N CYS A 156 15.86 -6.01 16.65
CA CYS A 156 17.22 -6.39 16.28
C CYS A 156 18.18 -5.27 16.69
N ASP A 157 19.14 -5.58 17.56
CA ASP A 157 20.28 -4.70 17.82
C ASP A 157 21.17 -4.55 16.57
N GLU A 158 21.56 -3.32 16.26
CA GLU A 158 22.49 -2.93 15.18
C GLU A 158 23.94 -3.46 15.36
#